data_AF-D1W6H6-F1
#
_entry.id   AF-D1W6H6-F1
#
_cell.length_a   1.000
_cell.length_b   1.000
_cell.length_c   1.000
_cell.angle_alpha   90.00
_cell.angle_beta   90.00
_cell.angle_gamma   90.00
#
_symmetry.space_group_name_H-M   'P 1'
#
loop_
_entity.id
_entity.type
_entity.pdbx_description
1 polymer ?
#
loop_
_entity_poly.entity_id
_entity_poly.type
_entity_poly.pdbx_seq_one_letter_code
_entity_poly.pdbx_strand_id
1 'polypeptide(L)'
;MRFSSLATFSKNKTSALKNYRKFNISRSIKKSIKLSNWAENMEYPPDVFICENGYYFLLSVTKNPTGLDTNFYHWIVLNNDGRVVDEFVSLSKNINNCYMEKGKLHMVVYDYDDEFFLKEQSELIPIIIRDFIVEDSLALSKESKFYVEEG
;
A
#
# COMPACT_ATOMS: atom_id res chain seq x y z
N MET A 1 -18.48 -9.51 4.75
CA MET A 1 -17.88 -8.78 3.65
C MET A 1 -16.92 -9.69 2.90
N ARG A 2 -17.28 -10.20 1.73
CA ARG A 2 -16.30 -10.74 0.75
C ARG A 2 -15.15 -9.74 0.60
N PHE A 3 -13.91 -10.20 0.38
CA PHE A 3 -12.74 -9.37 0.02
C PHE A 3 -13.05 -8.28 -1.04
N SER A 4 -14.05 -8.51 -1.90
CA SER A 4 -14.54 -7.52 -2.87
C SER A 4 -15.10 -6.22 -2.26
N SER A 5 -15.66 -6.26 -1.06
CA SER A 5 -16.22 -5.07 -0.38
C SER A 5 -15.13 -4.12 0.15
N LEU A 6 -14.01 -4.69 0.61
CA LEU A 6 -12.78 -4.00 0.99
C LEU A 6 -12.14 -3.26 -0.18
N ALA A 7 -12.22 -3.82 -1.39
CA ALA A 7 -11.81 -3.13 -2.60
C ALA A 7 -12.64 -1.88 -2.92
N THR A 8 -13.84 -1.77 -2.34
CA THR A 8 -14.76 -0.64 -2.52
C THR A 8 -14.86 0.28 -1.31
N PHE A 9 -14.14 0.01 -0.22
CA PHE A 9 -14.21 0.78 1.04
C PHE A 9 -14.08 2.29 0.81
N SER A 10 -13.15 2.68 -0.07
CA SER A 10 -12.91 4.08 -0.43
C SER A 10 -13.37 4.42 -1.86
N LYS A 11 -14.29 3.66 -2.47
CA LYS A 11 -14.66 3.84 -3.89
C LYS A 11 -15.17 5.25 -4.21
N ASN A 12 -15.80 5.92 -3.26
CA ASN A 12 -16.35 7.27 -3.40
C ASN A 12 -15.34 8.38 -3.05
N LYS A 13 -14.12 8.03 -2.61
CA LYS A 13 -13.06 8.99 -2.30
C LYS A 13 -12.28 9.32 -3.57
N THR A 14 -11.87 10.58 -3.71
CA THR A 14 -10.90 10.98 -4.74
C THR A 14 -9.50 10.61 -4.26
N SER A 15 -8.79 9.83 -5.07
CA SER A 15 -7.42 9.43 -4.73
C SER A 15 -6.48 10.65 -4.63
N ALA A 16 -5.59 10.62 -3.65
CA ALA A 16 -4.44 11.51 -3.52
C ALA A 16 -3.28 11.09 -4.45
N LEU A 17 -3.40 9.93 -5.11
CA LEU A 17 -2.40 9.37 -6.01
C LEU A 17 -2.81 9.59 -7.46
N LYS A 18 -1.82 9.92 -8.30
CA LYS A 18 -1.99 10.06 -9.76
C LYS A 18 -1.04 9.10 -10.46
N ASN A 19 -1.49 8.44 -11.52
CA ASN A 19 -0.65 7.58 -12.35
C ASN A 19 0.57 8.35 -12.88
N TYR A 20 1.76 7.77 -12.75
CA TYR A 20 3.02 8.41 -13.12
C TYR A 20 3.97 7.47 -13.87
N ARG A 21 3.70 7.26 -15.16
CA ARG A 21 4.43 6.32 -16.03
C ARG A 21 5.86 6.75 -16.41
N LYS A 22 6.26 7.99 -16.13
CA LYS A 22 7.58 8.53 -16.51
C LYS A 22 8.68 8.20 -15.48
N PHE A 23 8.34 7.56 -14.37
CA PHE A 23 9.30 7.24 -13.33
C PHE A 23 10.33 6.20 -13.81
N ASN A 24 11.61 6.53 -13.69
CA ASN A 24 12.68 5.60 -14.01
C ASN A 24 13.02 4.74 -12.78
N ILE A 25 12.25 3.68 -12.58
CA ILE A 25 12.44 2.76 -11.45
C ILE A 25 13.81 2.08 -11.44
N SER A 26 14.38 1.79 -12.61
CA SER A 26 15.68 1.11 -12.73
C SER A 26 16.81 1.90 -12.09
N ARG A 27 16.75 3.24 -12.11
CA ARG A 27 17.72 4.09 -11.42
C ARG A 27 17.61 3.96 -9.90
N SER A 28 16.39 3.89 -9.38
CA SER A 28 16.12 3.76 -7.94
C SER A 28 16.51 2.38 -7.42
N ILE A 29 16.20 1.31 -8.17
CA ILE A 29 16.58 -0.08 -7.85
C ILE A 29 18.10 -0.19 -7.62
N LYS A 30 18.90 0.38 -8.53
CA LYS A 30 20.38 0.35 -8.42
C LYS A 30 20.94 1.04 -7.17
N LYS A 31 20.17 1.91 -6.52
CA LYS A 31 20.61 2.68 -5.35
C LYS A 31 20.13 2.09 -4.02
N SER A 32 19.24 1.10 -4.03
CA SER A 32 18.59 0.59 -2.83
C SER A 32 18.51 -0.93 -2.86
N ILE A 33 19.26 -1.58 -1.97
CA ILE A 33 19.20 -3.04 -1.77
C ILE A 33 17.77 -3.46 -1.45
N LYS A 34 17.06 -2.70 -0.60
CA LYS A 34 15.67 -2.97 -0.24
C LYS A 34 14.75 -2.96 -1.48
N LEU A 35 14.90 -1.96 -2.35
CA LEU A 35 14.08 -1.86 -3.57
C LEU A 35 14.49 -2.92 -4.61
N SER A 36 15.77 -3.30 -4.66
CA SER A 36 16.25 -4.40 -5.50
C SER A 36 15.64 -5.73 -5.08
N ASN A 37 15.73 -6.08 -3.80
CA ASN A 37 15.14 -7.30 -3.25
C ASN A 37 13.62 -7.33 -3.47
N TRP A 38 12.94 -6.20 -3.28
CA TRP A 38 11.52 -6.09 -3.57
C TRP A 38 11.24 -6.35 -5.06
N ALA A 39 11.95 -5.70 -5.98
CA ALA A 39 11.76 -5.87 -7.43
C ALA A 39 12.09 -7.29 -7.95
N GLU A 40 12.99 -8.02 -7.28
CA GLU A 40 13.30 -9.41 -7.61
C GLU A 40 12.11 -10.36 -7.36
N ASN A 41 11.30 -10.07 -6.33
CA ASN A 41 10.17 -10.90 -5.91
C ASN A 41 8.82 -10.46 -6.52
N MET A 42 8.74 -9.28 -7.12
CA MET A 42 7.48 -8.67 -7.59
C MET A 42 7.34 -8.67 -9.11
N GLU A 43 6.11 -8.77 -9.61
CA GLU A 43 5.82 -8.57 -11.04
C GLU A 43 6.37 -7.21 -11.52
N TYR A 44 6.92 -7.21 -12.74
CA TYR A 44 7.63 -6.07 -13.30
C TYR A 44 7.15 -5.75 -14.72
N PRO A 45 6.96 -4.45 -15.08
CA PRO A 45 7.15 -3.27 -14.23
C PRO A 45 6.00 -3.08 -13.23
N PRO A 46 6.25 -2.51 -12.04
CA PRO A 46 5.17 -2.15 -11.14
C PRO A 46 4.36 -0.98 -11.69
N ASP A 47 3.12 -0.86 -11.23
CA ASP A 47 2.35 0.36 -11.39
C ASP A 47 2.99 1.47 -10.55
N VAL A 48 3.06 2.68 -11.10
CA VAL A 48 3.70 3.82 -10.43
C VAL A 48 2.71 4.96 -10.29
N PHE A 49 2.61 5.46 -9.07
CA PHE A 49 1.80 6.63 -8.75
C PHE A 49 2.65 7.70 -8.07
N ILE A 50 2.19 8.94 -8.14
CA ILE A 50 2.80 10.09 -7.48
C ILE A 50 1.77 10.79 -6.60
N CYS A 51 2.18 11.18 -5.39
CA CYS A 51 1.42 12.06 -4.50
C CYS A 51 1.81 13.52 -4.72
N GLU A 52 1.01 14.48 -4.25
CA GLU A 52 1.24 15.91 -4.50
C GLU A 52 2.55 16.44 -3.91
N ASN A 53 3.08 15.82 -2.85
CA ASN A 53 4.39 16.14 -2.27
C ASN A 53 5.58 15.47 -3.01
N GLY A 54 5.32 14.82 -4.15
CA GLY A 54 6.33 14.22 -5.02
C GLY A 54 6.73 12.78 -4.66
N TYR A 55 6.24 12.26 -3.54
CA TYR A 55 6.47 10.86 -3.17
C TYR A 55 5.89 9.90 -4.21
N TYR A 56 6.64 8.84 -4.49
CA TYR A 56 6.26 7.80 -5.44
C TYR A 56 5.74 6.57 -4.71
N PHE A 57 4.67 6.00 -5.22
CA PHE A 57 4.05 4.78 -4.72
C PHE A 57 4.18 3.75 -5.83
N LEU A 58 4.95 2.69 -5.56
CA LEU A 58 5.09 1.58 -6.48
C LEU A 58 4.20 0.44 -6.00
N LEU A 59 3.36 -0.06 -6.88
CA LEU A 59 2.40 -1.12 -6.62
C LEU A 59 2.75 -2.34 -7.47
N SER A 60 2.82 -3.51 -6.85
CA SER A 60 2.95 -4.77 -7.57
C SER A 60 2.34 -5.94 -6.80
N VAL A 61 2.38 -7.12 -7.39
CA VAL A 61 2.03 -8.40 -6.78
C VAL A 61 3.24 -9.33 -6.81
N THR A 62 3.30 -10.29 -5.90
CA THR A 62 4.39 -11.28 -5.85
C THR A 62 4.40 -12.16 -7.10
N LYS A 63 5.58 -12.51 -7.62
CA LYS A 63 5.72 -13.46 -8.73
C LYS A 63 5.33 -14.86 -8.27
N ASN A 64 4.52 -15.55 -9.08
CA ASN A 64 4.06 -16.90 -8.77
C ASN A 64 3.53 -17.02 -7.33
N PRO A 65 2.58 -16.17 -6.93
CA PRO A 65 2.13 -16.12 -5.54
C PRO A 65 1.45 -17.44 -5.18
N THR A 66 1.66 -17.90 -3.95
CA THR A 66 1.03 -19.12 -3.43
C THR A 66 0.33 -18.82 -2.11
N GLY A 67 -0.68 -19.62 -1.76
CA GLY A 67 -1.44 -19.40 -0.54
C GLY A 67 -2.08 -18.02 -0.49
N LEU A 68 -1.92 -17.33 0.64
CA LEU A 68 -2.58 -16.04 0.88
C LEU A 68 -1.98 -14.87 0.10
N ASP A 69 -0.70 -14.96 -0.33
CA ASP A 69 -0.04 -13.97 -1.17
C ASP A 69 -0.78 -13.69 -2.48
N THR A 70 -1.60 -14.64 -2.95
CA THR A 70 -2.43 -14.48 -4.14
C THR A 70 -3.47 -13.35 -4.03
N ASN A 71 -3.77 -12.91 -2.80
CA ASN A 71 -4.77 -11.88 -2.52
C ASN A 71 -4.15 -10.50 -2.22
N PHE A 72 -2.82 -10.40 -2.18
CA PHE A 72 -2.15 -9.20 -1.71
C PHE A 72 -1.51 -8.39 -2.83
N TYR A 73 -1.58 -7.08 -2.62
CA TYR A 73 -0.92 -6.06 -3.40
C TYR A 73 0.13 -5.38 -2.53
N HIS A 74 1.38 -5.42 -2.97
CA HIS A 74 2.52 -4.87 -2.28
C HIS A 74 2.79 -3.44 -2.73
N TRP A 75 2.97 -2.56 -1.75
CA TRP A 75 3.26 -1.15 -1.96
C TRP A 75 4.62 -0.81 -1.37
N ILE A 76 5.45 -0.13 -2.14
CA ILE A 76 6.68 0.48 -1.65
C ILE A 76 6.65 1.98 -1.94
N VAL A 77 6.94 2.78 -0.92
CA VAL A 77 6.89 4.23 -0.99
C VAL A 77 8.29 4.79 -1.07
N LEU A 78 8.53 5.64 -2.07
CA LEU A 78 9.80 6.32 -2.29
C LEU A 78 9.65 7.82 -2.09
N ASN A 79 10.66 8.46 -1.49
CA ASN A 79 10.75 9.92 -1.50
C ASN A 79 11.23 10.44 -2.88
N ASN A 80 11.33 11.77 -3.01
CA ASN A 80 11.78 12.45 -4.24
C ASN A 80 13.18 12.00 -4.73
N ASP A 81 14.05 11.53 -3.82
CA ASP A 81 15.39 11.03 -4.15
C ASP A 81 15.40 9.56 -4.62
N GLY A 82 14.24 8.90 -4.59
CA GLY A 82 14.08 7.47 -4.88
C GLY A 82 14.50 6.56 -3.73
N ARG A 83 14.58 7.06 -2.49
CA ARG A 83 14.85 6.25 -1.29
C ARG A 83 13.56 5.68 -0.75
N VAL A 84 13.61 4.43 -0.33
CA VAL A 84 12.47 3.76 0.33
C VAL A 84 12.23 4.39 1.68
N VAL A 85 11.00 4.83 1.93
CA VAL A 85 10.56 5.43 3.20
C VAL A 85 9.52 4.60 3.93
N ASP A 86 8.73 3.79 3.21
CA ASP A 86 7.71 2.94 3.79
C ASP A 86 7.39 1.76 2.87
N GLU A 87 6.78 0.72 3.42
CA GLU A 87 6.35 -0.51 2.75
C GLU A 87 5.13 -1.08 3.46
N PHE A 88 4.12 -1.49 2.68
CA PHE A 88 2.91 -2.09 3.22
C PHE A 88 2.22 -3.00 2.21
N VAL A 89 1.27 -3.80 2.70
CA VAL A 89 0.44 -4.69 1.89
C VAL A 89 -1.02 -4.26 1.92
N SER A 90 -1.76 -4.66 0.90
CA SER A 90 -3.20 -4.40 0.85
C SER A 90 -3.97 -5.50 0.12
N LEU A 91 -5.24 -5.68 0.49
CA LEU A 91 -6.17 -6.57 -0.19
C LEU A 91 -6.80 -5.95 -1.46
N SER A 92 -6.40 -4.73 -1.82
CA SER A 92 -6.94 -4.02 -2.97
C SER A 92 -5.93 -3.08 -3.62
N LYS A 93 -5.83 -3.17 -4.96
CA LYS A 93 -5.12 -2.20 -5.79
C LYS A 93 -5.82 -0.84 -5.96
N ASN A 94 -6.96 -0.62 -5.30
CA ASN A 94 -7.72 0.61 -5.49
C ASN A 94 -6.98 1.80 -4.87
N ILE A 95 -6.39 2.66 -5.71
CA ILE A 95 -5.68 3.86 -5.28
C ILE A 95 -6.57 4.86 -4.51
N ASN A 96 -7.89 4.74 -4.60
CA ASN A 96 -8.80 5.57 -3.81
C ASN A 96 -8.70 5.26 -2.31
N ASN A 97 -8.06 4.15 -1.91
CA ASN A 97 -7.70 3.87 -0.52
C ASN A 97 -6.58 4.79 0.01
N CYS A 98 -5.93 5.56 -0.86
CA CYS A 98 -5.02 6.65 -0.51
C CYS A 98 -5.70 7.97 -0.88
N TYR A 99 -6.16 8.75 0.09
CA TYR A 99 -6.89 10.00 -0.15
C TYR A 99 -6.55 11.05 0.91
N MET A 100 -6.83 12.33 0.61
CA MET A 100 -6.61 13.41 1.58
C MET A 100 -7.80 13.52 2.53
N GLU A 101 -7.54 13.54 3.84
CA GLU A 101 -8.54 13.81 4.87
C GLU A 101 -7.98 14.80 5.89
N LYS A 102 -8.64 15.94 6.06
CA LYS A 102 -8.25 16.99 7.02
C LYS A 102 -6.77 17.42 6.88
N GLY A 103 -6.29 17.51 5.65
CA GLY A 103 -4.90 17.89 5.33
C GLY A 103 -3.85 16.79 5.53
N LYS A 104 -4.27 15.56 5.86
CA LYS A 104 -3.39 14.39 5.99
C LYS A 104 -3.63 13.40 4.86
N LEU A 105 -2.59 12.67 4.47
CA LEU A 105 -2.75 11.52 3.58
C LEU A 105 -3.24 10.34 4.41
N HIS A 106 -4.47 9.97 4.15
CA HIS A 106 -5.13 8.83 4.75
C HIS A 106 -4.92 7.61 3.86
N MET A 107 -4.35 6.55 4.42
CA MET A 107 -4.12 5.28 3.74
C MET A 107 -4.86 4.17 4.48
N VAL A 108 -5.76 3.49 3.77
CA VAL A 108 -6.39 2.25 4.24
C VAL A 108 -5.50 1.09 3.82
N VAL A 109 -4.76 0.54 4.77
CA VAL A 109 -3.86 -0.61 4.59
C VAL A 109 -4.41 -1.83 5.31
N TYR A 110 -3.89 -3.00 4.96
CA TYR A 110 -4.30 -4.24 5.61
C TYR A 110 -3.13 -4.77 6.40
N ASP A 111 -3.37 -5.11 7.65
CA ASP A 111 -2.37 -5.79 8.47
C ASP A 111 -2.56 -7.28 8.32
N TYR A 112 -1.45 -7.97 8.22
CA TYR A 112 -1.41 -9.42 8.17
C TYR A 112 -0.38 -9.86 9.19
N ASP A 113 -0.76 -9.73 10.47
CA ASP A 113 0.05 -10.25 11.56
C ASP A 113 -0.19 -11.76 11.75
N ASP A 114 0.68 -12.39 12.52
CA ASP A 114 0.58 -13.80 12.89
C ASP A 114 -0.77 -14.14 13.58
N GLU A 115 -1.49 -13.15 14.14
CA GLU A 115 -2.81 -13.37 14.74
C GLU A 115 -3.89 -13.70 13.68
N PHE A 116 -3.73 -13.24 12.43
CA PHE A 116 -4.63 -13.65 11.34
C PHE A 116 -4.49 -15.14 11.03
N PHE A 117 -3.27 -15.69 11.11
CA PHE A 117 -3.01 -17.11 10.89
C PHE A 117 -3.44 -18.00 12.06
N LEU A 118 -3.23 -17.53 13.29
CA LEU A 118 -3.48 -18.33 14.49
C LEU A 118 -4.97 -18.38 14.85
N LYS A 119 -5.77 -17.42 14.37
CA LYS A 119 -7.22 -17.51 14.45
C LYS A 119 -7.76 -18.19 13.19
N GLU A 120 -7.68 -19.52 13.14
CA GLU A 120 -8.31 -20.38 12.11
C GLU A 120 -9.83 -20.13 11.90
N GLN A 121 -10.46 -19.20 12.64
CA GLN A 121 -11.89 -18.89 12.60
C GLN A 121 -12.20 -17.40 12.91
N SER A 122 -11.28 -16.46 12.68
CA SER A 122 -11.64 -15.05 12.86
C SER A 122 -12.52 -14.59 11.70
N GLU A 123 -13.84 -14.52 11.92
CA GLU A 123 -14.76 -13.75 11.05
C GLU A 123 -14.33 -12.26 10.95
N LEU A 124 -13.36 -11.82 11.75
CA LEU A 124 -12.89 -10.45 11.86
C LEU A 124 -11.53 -10.26 11.16
N ILE A 125 -11.51 -9.42 10.11
CA ILE A 125 -10.30 -9.03 9.38
C ILE A 125 -9.76 -7.72 9.98
N PRO A 126 -8.47 -7.64 10.38
CA PRO A 126 -7.86 -6.40 10.83
C PRO A 126 -7.62 -5.45 9.65
N ILE A 127 -8.18 -4.24 9.75
CA ILE A 127 -7.84 -3.11 8.88
C ILE A 127 -7.01 -2.13 9.69
N ILE A 128 -5.93 -1.65 9.08
CA ILE A 128 -5.15 -0.54 9.61
C ILE A 128 -5.42 0.70 8.76
N ILE A 129 -5.76 1.78 9.43
CA ILE A 129 -5.70 3.12 8.86
C ILE A 129 -4.41 3.77 9.32
N ARG A 130 -3.63 4.28 8.36
CA ARG A 130 -2.47 5.12 8.60
C ARG A 130 -2.75 6.53 8.09
N ASP A 131 -2.68 7.51 8.99
CA ASP A 131 -2.69 8.92 8.63
C ASP A 131 -1.26 9.44 8.61
N PHE A 132 -0.86 10.08 7.51
CA PHE A 132 0.44 10.70 7.34
C PHE A 132 0.32 12.22 7.23
N ILE A 133 1.27 12.93 7.84
CA ILE A 133 1.51 14.34 7.54
C ILE A 133 2.24 14.40 6.20
N VAL A 134 1.72 15.22 5.29
CA VAL A 134 2.21 15.37 3.91
C VAL A 134 2.85 16.75 3.80
N GLU A 135 4.14 16.81 4.09
CA GLU A 135 4.96 18.01 3.89
C GLU A 135 6.20 17.62 3.06
N ASP A 136 7.37 18.16 3.38
CA ASP A 136 8.67 17.73 2.84
C ASP A 136 9.05 16.30 3.27
N SER A 137 8.30 15.73 4.21
CA SER A 137 8.40 14.34 4.62
C SER A 137 7.04 13.65 4.70
N LEU A 138 7.04 12.32 4.60
CA LEU A 138 5.89 11.48 4.93
C LEU A 138 6.08 10.94 6.35
N ALA A 139 5.48 11.60 7.34
CA ALA A 139 5.58 11.21 8.75
C ALA A 139 4.27 10.57 9.21
N LEU A 140 4.36 9.34 9.75
CA LEU A 140 3.20 8.65 10.32
C LEU A 140 2.66 9.46 11.52
N SER A 141 1.47 10.01 11.37
CA SER A 141 0.80 10.82 12.40
C SER A 141 -0.02 9.97 13.35
N LYS A 142 -0.70 8.96 12.81
CA LYS A 142 -1.65 8.14 13.56
C LYS A 142 -1.79 6.80 12.87
N GLU A 143 -1.83 5.75 13.67
CA GLU A 143 -2.26 4.44 13.24
C GLU A 143 -3.52 4.05 14.02
N SER A 144 -4.47 3.39 13.36
CA SER A 144 -5.69 2.90 13.99
C SER A 144 -6.04 1.54 13.43
N LYS A 145 -6.08 0.52 14.29
CA LYS A 145 -6.50 -0.84 13.95
C LYS A 145 -7.97 -1.00 14.31
N PHE A 146 -8.75 -1.55 13.39
CA PHE A 146 -10.13 -1.95 13.63
C PHE A 146 -10.41 -3.25 12.90
N TYR A 147 -11.52 -3.90 13.27
CA TYR A 147 -11.87 -5.20 12.73
C TYR A 147 -13.17 -5.09 11.95
N VAL A 148 -13.28 -5.84 10.85
CA VAL A 148 -14.50 -5.93 10.03
C VAL A 148 -14.90 -7.39 9.85
N GLU A 149 -16.21 -7.65 9.94
CA GLU A 149 -16.80 -8.98 9.80
C GLU A 149 -16.89 -9.47 8.35
N GLU A 150 -16.51 -10.73 8.13
CA GLU A 150 -16.69 -11.49 6.91
C GLU A 150 -18.13 -12.02 6.77
N GLY A 151 -19.14 -11.15 6.74
CA GLY A 151 -20.47 -11.47 6.18
C GLY A 151 -20.57 -11.92 4.73
#